data_AF-A0A285UZX7-F1
#
_entry.id   AF-A0A285UZX7-F1
#
_cell.length_a   1.000
_cell.length_b   1.000
_cell.length_c   1.000
_cell.angle_alpha   90.00
_cell.angle_beta   90.00
_cell.angle_gamma   90.00
#
_symmetry.space_group_name_H-M   'P 1'
#
loop_
_entity.id
_entity.type
_entity.pdbx_description
1 polymer ?
#
loop_
_entity_poly.entity_id
_entity_poly.type
_entity_poly.pdbx_seq_one_letter_code
_entity_poly.pdbx_strand_id
1 'polypeptide(L)'
;MADPKSAARILGGGKAEAMFVRGYRDLVSLPSALEGYKMFFHTLADGALRPLLFHCTTGKDRTGWAAAVLLTVLGVRPEYIHAAFEEVQSRFGSMDNYLSDGLRLNHEMQSHIRDVLTEVAI
;
A
#
# COMPACT_ATOMS: atom_id res chain seq x y z
N MET A 1 -23.33 4.50 -3.83
CA MET A 1 -23.19 4.99 -2.43
C MET A 1 -23.14 6.51 -2.49
N ALA A 2 -24.28 7.21 -2.32
CA ALA A 2 -24.39 8.62 -2.76
C ALA A 2 -25.17 9.53 -1.79
N ASP A 3 -25.02 9.36 -0.47
CA ASP A 3 -25.41 10.38 0.51
C ASP A 3 -24.25 10.64 1.50
N PRO A 4 -23.59 11.80 1.45
CA PRO A 4 -22.51 12.16 2.36
C PRO A 4 -22.90 12.11 3.84
N LYS A 5 -24.17 12.39 4.19
CA LYS A 5 -24.63 12.33 5.58
C LYS A 5 -24.73 10.89 6.07
N SER A 6 -25.23 9.98 5.23
CA SER A 6 -25.23 8.54 5.52
C SER A 6 -23.81 7.99 5.70
N ALA A 7 -22.86 8.40 4.85
CA ALA A 7 -21.47 7.99 4.95
C ALA A 7 -20.84 8.51 6.24
N ALA A 8 -21.05 9.78 6.60
CA ALA A 8 -20.59 10.35 7.86
C ALA A 8 -21.16 9.62 9.09
N ARG A 9 -22.42 9.18 9.04
CA ARG A 9 -23.05 8.41 10.14
C ARG A 9 -22.40 7.02 10.32
N ILE A 10 -22.05 6.36 9.22
CA ILE A 10 -21.50 5.00 9.22
C ILE A 10 -19.99 5.02 9.51
N LEU A 11 -19.26 5.97 8.91
CA LEU A 11 -17.80 5.98 8.86
C LEU A 11 -17.15 7.11 9.68
N GLY A 12 -17.94 8.07 10.20
CA GLY A 12 -17.42 9.17 11.02
C GLY A 12 -16.91 8.75 12.40
N GLY A 13 -16.30 9.70 13.11
CA GLY A 13 -15.80 9.50 14.47
C GLY A 13 -14.68 8.46 14.60
N GLY A 14 -13.80 8.36 13.59
CA GLY A 14 -12.68 7.41 13.56
C GLY A 14 -13.04 5.98 13.11
N LYS A 15 -14.32 5.68 12.84
CA LYS A 15 -14.75 4.35 12.40
C LYS A 15 -14.14 3.94 11.06
N ALA A 16 -13.98 4.88 10.13
CA ALA A 16 -13.29 4.63 8.86
C ALA A 16 -11.86 4.13 9.09
N GLU A 17 -11.09 4.83 9.92
CA GLU A 17 -9.71 4.47 10.24
C GLU A 17 -9.64 3.10 10.92
N ALA A 18 -10.50 2.86 11.92
CA ALA A 18 -10.57 1.57 12.59
C ALA A 18 -10.92 0.42 11.62
N MET A 19 -11.78 0.69 10.63
CA MET A 19 -12.11 -0.26 9.56
C MET A 19 -10.90 -0.55 8.67
N PHE A 20 -10.14 0.47 8.25
CA PHE A 20 -8.91 0.26 7.47
C PHE A 20 -7.86 -0.51 8.26
N VAL A 21 -7.62 -0.16 9.52
CA VAL A 21 -6.68 -0.88 10.40
C VAL A 21 -7.07 -2.35 10.54
N ARG A 22 -8.37 -2.64 10.69
CA ARG A 22 -8.86 -4.03 10.67
C ARG A 22 -8.58 -4.70 9.33
N GLY A 23 -8.87 -4.04 8.21
CA GLY A 23 -8.58 -4.55 6.87
C GLY A 23 -7.10 -4.91 6.68
N TYR A 24 -6.17 -4.07 7.15
CA TYR A 24 -4.73 -4.34 7.09
C TYR A 24 -4.32 -5.52 7.99
N ARG A 25 -4.98 -5.73 9.14
CA ARG A 25 -4.77 -6.95 9.95
C ARG A 25 -5.30 -8.20 9.23
N ASP A 26 -6.45 -8.07 8.57
CA ASP A 26 -7.06 -9.15 7.80
C ASP A 26 -6.20 -9.55 6.59
N LEU A 27 -5.43 -8.62 6.01
CA LEU A 27 -4.40 -8.95 5.02
C LEU A 27 -3.35 -9.93 5.56
N VAL A 28 -3.18 -10.07 6.87
CA VAL A 28 -2.20 -10.99 7.47
C VAL A 28 -2.88 -12.27 7.94
N SER A 29 -4.07 -12.15 8.54
CA SER A 29 -4.69 -13.24 9.31
C SER A 29 -5.76 -14.04 8.58
N LEU A 30 -6.40 -13.48 7.54
CA LEU A 30 -7.46 -14.21 6.84
C LEU A 30 -6.89 -15.48 6.18
N PRO A 31 -7.58 -16.64 6.30
CA PRO A 31 -7.14 -17.87 5.66
C PRO A 31 -6.92 -17.73 4.14
N SER A 32 -7.79 -16.97 3.46
CA SER A 32 -7.66 -16.70 2.03
C SER A 32 -6.45 -15.84 1.69
N ALA A 33 -6.08 -14.90 2.57
CA ALA A 33 -4.89 -14.06 2.40
C ALA A 33 -3.63 -14.92 2.53
N LEU A 34 -3.56 -15.75 3.58
CA LEU A 34 -2.45 -16.69 3.78
C LEU A 34 -2.27 -17.63 2.58
N GLU A 35 -3.37 -18.19 2.06
CA GLU A 35 -3.32 -19.07 0.90
C GLU A 35 -2.82 -18.34 -0.37
N GLY A 36 -3.32 -17.13 -0.60
CA GLY A 36 -2.88 -16.28 -1.72
C GLY A 36 -1.38 -15.98 -1.67
N TYR A 37 -0.84 -15.62 -0.50
CA TYR A 37 0.60 -15.33 -0.39
C TYR A 37 1.46 -16.60 -0.47
N LYS A 38 1.02 -17.74 0.07
CA LYS A 38 1.73 -19.02 -0.12
C LYS A 38 1.86 -19.33 -1.60
N MET A 39 0.76 -19.27 -2.34
CA MET A 39 0.77 -19.50 -3.80
C MET A 39 1.72 -18.52 -4.50
N PHE A 40 1.66 -17.23 -4.15
CA PHE A 40 2.57 -16.22 -4.69
C PHE A 40 4.06 -16.57 -4.47
N PHE A 41 4.44 -16.96 -3.26
CA PHE A 41 5.84 -17.31 -2.96
C PHE A 41 6.29 -18.63 -3.59
N HIS A 42 5.39 -19.62 -3.71
CA HIS A 42 5.69 -20.84 -4.46
C HIS A 42 5.94 -20.55 -5.95
N THR A 43 5.13 -19.68 -6.56
CA THR A 43 5.33 -19.22 -7.94
C THR A 43 6.64 -18.44 -8.10
N LEU A 44 6.97 -17.56 -7.15
CA LEU A 44 8.25 -16.81 -7.17
C LEU A 44 9.48 -17.72 -7.10
N ALA A 45 9.40 -18.81 -6.34
CA ALA A 45 10.48 -19.77 -6.19
C ALA A 45 10.74 -20.57 -7.48
N ASP A 46 9.76 -20.66 -8.38
CA ASP A 46 9.92 -21.31 -9.68
C ASP A 46 10.64 -20.38 -10.68
N GLY A 47 11.91 -20.68 -10.95
CA GLY A 47 12.74 -19.93 -11.88
C GLY A 47 12.23 -19.94 -13.33
N ALA A 48 11.39 -20.92 -13.71
CA ALA A 48 10.84 -21.02 -15.06
C ALA A 48 9.73 -19.99 -15.33
N LEU A 49 9.16 -19.38 -14.29
CA LEU A 49 8.02 -18.46 -14.39
C LEU A 49 8.41 -16.99 -14.48
N ARG A 50 9.70 -16.68 -14.71
CA ARG A 50 10.20 -15.30 -14.79
C ARG A 50 10.11 -14.75 -16.23
N PRO A 51 9.79 -13.44 -16.42
CA PRO A 51 9.49 -12.42 -15.40
C PRO A 51 8.06 -12.54 -14.84
N LEU A 52 7.88 -12.13 -13.57
CA LEU A 52 6.60 -12.21 -12.87
C LEU A 52 5.97 -10.82 -12.66
N LEU A 53 4.68 -10.72 -12.98
CA LEU A 53 3.81 -9.62 -12.59
C LEU A 53 2.87 -10.12 -11.48
N PHE A 54 2.78 -9.37 -10.38
CA PHE A 54 1.80 -9.64 -9.32
C PHE A 54 1.04 -8.37 -8.99
N HIS A 55 -0.26 -8.49 -8.76
CA HIS A 55 -1.14 -7.37 -8.46
C HIS A 55 -2.36 -7.83 -7.64
N CYS A 56 -3.15 -6.86 -7.17
CA CYS A 56 -4.47 -7.06 -6.61
C CYS A 56 -5.52 -6.28 -7.43
N THR A 57 -6.73 -6.05 -6.93
CA THR A 57 -7.76 -5.32 -7.70
C THR A 57 -7.31 -3.92 -8.12
N THR A 58 -6.71 -3.15 -7.20
CA THR A 58 -6.26 -1.76 -7.44
C THR A 58 -4.75 -1.59 -7.36
N GLY A 59 -4.00 -2.68 -7.15
CA GLY A 59 -2.55 -2.66 -7.03
C GLY A 59 -1.99 -2.03 -5.74
N LYS A 60 -2.83 -1.65 -4.77
CA LYS A 60 -2.40 -0.91 -3.56
C LYS A 60 -2.12 -1.82 -2.36
N ASP A 61 -3.15 -2.24 -1.64
CA ASP A 61 -2.99 -2.77 -0.27
C ASP A 61 -2.39 -4.19 -0.24
N ARG A 62 -3.08 -5.16 -0.85
CA ARG A 62 -2.60 -6.57 -0.94
C ARG A 62 -1.27 -6.69 -1.69
N THR A 63 -1.09 -5.88 -2.73
CA THR A 63 0.16 -5.85 -3.51
C THR A 63 1.30 -5.27 -2.69
N GLY A 64 1.05 -4.16 -1.99
CA GLY A 64 2.02 -3.54 -1.09
C GLY A 64 2.45 -4.48 0.04
N TRP A 65 1.50 -5.20 0.66
CA TRP A 65 1.84 -6.19 1.67
C TRP A 65 2.66 -7.35 1.10
N ALA A 66 2.26 -7.93 -0.05
CA ALA A 66 3.05 -8.97 -0.72
C ALA A 66 4.48 -8.50 -1.04
N ALA A 67 4.64 -7.27 -1.53
CA ALA A 67 5.94 -6.66 -1.80
C ALA A 67 6.77 -6.49 -0.52
N ALA A 68 6.17 -6.02 0.57
CA ALA A 68 6.86 -5.87 1.86
C ALA A 68 7.38 -7.22 2.41
N VAL A 69 6.55 -8.27 2.33
CA VAL A 69 6.97 -9.63 2.72
C VAL A 69 8.07 -10.16 1.78
N LEU A 70 7.98 -9.91 0.48
CA LEU A 70 9.01 -10.30 -0.48
C LEU A 70 10.35 -9.63 -0.16
N LEU A 71 10.36 -8.32 0.09
CA LEU A 71 11.57 -7.60 0.50
C LEU A 71 12.16 -8.19 1.80
N THR A 72 11.31 -8.61 2.74
CA THR A 72 11.75 -9.27 3.97
C THR A 72 12.44 -10.61 3.69
N VAL A 73 11.87 -11.43 2.80
CA VAL A 73 12.50 -12.69 2.33
C VAL A 73 13.85 -12.43 1.66
N LEU A 74 13.99 -11.31 0.94
CA LEU A 74 15.24 -10.89 0.30
C LEU A 74 16.25 -10.25 1.28
N GLY A 75 15.96 -10.23 2.59
CA GLY A 75 16.87 -9.75 3.62
C GLY A 75 16.82 -8.23 3.86
N VAL A 76 15.83 -7.52 3.32
CA VAL A 76 15.58 -6.12 3.68
C VAL A 76 15.03 -6.09 5.09
N ARG A 77 15.78 -5.47 6.01
CA ARG A 77 15.38 -5.33 7.40
C ARG A 77 14.58 -4.05 7.62
N PRO A 78 13.68 -3.99 8.62
CA PRO A 78 12.92 -2.79 8.92
C PRO A 78 13.79 -1.54 9.11
N GLU A 79 14.98 -1.68 9.70
CA GLU A 79 15.88 -0.54 9.98
C GLU A 79 16.35 0.17 8.70
N TYR A 80 16.46 -0.56 7.59
CA TYR A 80 16.84 0.05 6.30
C TYR A 80 15.74 0.98 5.78
N ILE A 81 14.48 0.61 6.00
CA ILE A 81 13.33 1.43 5.64
C ILE A 81 13.22 2.63 6.60
N HIS A 82 13.46 2.43 7.90
CA HIS A 82 13.49 3.53 8.87
C HIS A 82 14.57 4.57 8.53
N ALA A 83 15.77 4.13 8.14
CA ALA A 83 16.84 5.03 7.71
C ALA A 83 16.42 5.88 6.49
N ALA A 84 15.61 5.34 5.57
CA ALA A 84 15.06 6.12 4.46
C ALA A 84 14.07 7.20 4.94
N PHE A 85 13.21 6.89 5.93
CA PHE A 85 12.33 7.88 6.54
C PHE A 85 13.10 8.96 7.31
N GLU A 86 14.17 8.58 8.01
CA GLU A 86 15.07 9.51 8.70
C GLU A 86 15.74 10.46 7.71
N GLU A 87 16.21 9.95 6.57
CA GLU A 87 16.79 10.77 5.50
C GLU A 87 15.78 11.75 4.90
N VAL A 88 14.53 11.31 4.69
CA VAL A 88 13.43 12.18 4.27
C VAL A 88 13.23 13.31 5.29
N GLN A 89 13.17 12.97 6.57
CA GLN A 89 13.01 13.96 7.63
C GLN A 89 14.21 14.92 7.72
N SER A 90 15.44 14.41 7.59
CA SER A 90 16.67 15.18 7.68
C SER A 90 16.83 16.17 6.52
N ARG A 91 16.56 15.73 5.29
CA ARG A 91 16.82 16.53 4.09
C ARG A 91 15.66 17.38 3.62
N PHE A 92 14.43 16.94 3.86
CA PHE A 92 13.23 17.60 3.36
C PHE A 92 12.32 18.10 4.49
N GLY A 93 12.52 17.65 5.72
CA GLY A 93 11.74 18.08 6.89
C GLY A 93 10.36 17.43 7.02
N SER A 94 9.84 16.81 5.96
CA SER A 94 8.60 16.02 5.98
C SER A 94 8.50 15.15 4.73
N MET A 95 7.61 14.15 4.78
CA MET A 95 7.26 13.37 3.59
C MET A 95 6.58 14.23 2.53
N ASP A 96 5.75 15.20 2.92
CA ASP A 96 5.07 16.11 1.98
C ASP A 96 6.08 16.95 1.19
N ASN A 97 7.11 17.48 1.86
CA ASN A 97 8.18 18.22 1.21
C ASN A 97 9.05 17.32 0.34
N TYR A 98 9.29 16.07 0.76
CA TYR A 98 9.99 15.12 -0.09
C TYR A 98 9.19 14.80 -1.36
N LEU A 99 7.87 14.62 -1.26
CA LEU A 99 7.01 14.44 -2.42
C LEU A 99 7.02 15.67 -3.32
N SER A 100 6.85 16.89 -2.77
CA SER A 100 6.77 18.12 -3.56
C SER A 100 8.13 18.54 -4.14
N ASP A 101 9.18 18.58 -3.33
CA ASP A 101 10.45 19.21 -3.68
C ASP A 101 11.48 18.16 -4.14
N GLY A 102 11.51 17.01 -3.45
CA GLY A 102 12.40 15.90 -3.77
C GLY A 102 11.99 15.15 -5.03
N LEU A 103 10.72 14.74 -5.11
CA LEU A 103 10.17 13.95 -6.20
C LEU A 103 9.42 14.78 -7.26
N ARG A 104 9.25 16.09 -7.03
CA ARG A 104 8.51 17.00 -7.93
C ARG A 104 7.06 16.58 -8.18
N LEU A 105 6.47 15.89 -7.21
CA LEU A 105 5.06 15.51 -7.16
C LEU A 105 4.29 16.60 -6.41
N ASN A 106 4.04 17.72 -7.10
CA ASN A 106 3.21 18.78 -6.54
C ASN A 106 1.78 18.28 -6.24
N HIS A 107 0.99 19.08 -5.52
CA HIS A 107 -0.37 18.67 -5.12
C HIS A 107 -1.28 18.28 -6.29
N GLU A 108 -1.13 18.94 -7.45
CA GLU A 108 -1.86 18.62 -8.68
C GLU A 108 -1.52 17.22 -9.17
N MET A 109 -0.22 16.91 -9.31
CA MET A 109 0.24 15.59 -9.74
C MET A 109 -0.17 14.50 -8.75
N GLN A 110 -0.08 14.75 -7.44
CA GLN A 110 -0.54 13.80 -6.43
C GLN A 110 -2.05 13.56 -6.51
N SER A 111 -2.85 14.60 -6.78
CA SER A 111 -4.29 14.44 -7.00
C SER A 111 -4.54 13.60 -8.23
N HIS A 112 -3.89 13.91 -9.34
CA HIS A 112 -4.02 13.16 -10.58
C HIS A 112 -3.65 11.68 -10.42
N ILE A 113 -2.57 11.36 -9.70
CA ILE A 113 -2.20 9.97 -9.37
C ILE A 113 -3.29 9.30 -8.55
N ARG A 114 -3.84 9.98 -7.53
CA ARG A 114 -4.94 9.43 -6.74
C ARG A 114 -6.16 9.17 -7.61
N ASP A 115 -6.54 10.10 -8.47
CA ASP A 115 -7.69 9.99 -9.36
C ASP A 115 -7.50 8.79 -10.29
N VAL A 116 -6.40 8.73 -11.05
CA VAL A 116 -6.08 7.61 -11.97
C VAL A 116 -6.08 6.25 -11.26
N LEU A 117 -5.59 6.18 -10.01
CA LEU A 117 -5.48 4.92 -9.28
C LEU A 117 -6.69 4.59 -8.39
N THR A 118 -7.64 5.51 -8.23
CA THR A 118 -8.89 5.29 -7.45
C THR A 118 -10.15 5.32 -8.31
N GLU A 119 -10.07 5.82 -9.54
CA GLU A 119 -11.07 5.64 -10.59
C GLU A 119 -11.12 4.18 -11.03
N VAL A 120 -11.62 3.32 -10.16
CA VAL A 120 -12.19 2.06 -10.59
C VAL A 120 -13.56 2.41 -11.16
N ALA A 121 -13.74 2.22 -12.47
CA ALA A 121 -15.03 2.26 -13.11
C ALA A 121 -16.01 1.36 -12.33
N ILE A 122 -16.93 1.99 -11.61
CA ILE A 122 -18.18 1.38 -11.11
C ILE A 122 -19.30 2.00 -11.93
#